data_AF-A0A382LF93-F1
#
_entry.id   AF-A0A382LF93-F1
#
_cell.length_a   1.000
_cell.length_b   1.000
_cell.length_c   1.000
_cell.angle_alpha   90.00
_cell.angle_beta   90.00
_cell.angle_gamma   90.00
#
_symmetry.space_group_name_H-M   'P 1'
#
loop_
_entity.id
_entity.type
_entity.pdbx_description
1 polymer ?
#
loop_
_entity_poly.entity_id
_entity_poly.type
_entity_poly.pdbx_seq_one_letter_code
_entity_poly.pdbx_strand_id
1 'polypeptide(L)'
;KNLKEKGFLEEDRNRFLRLSEPGNRLTHSIRSHRHIMITFFRDVLHINPEQAEIDACKIEHLISTETAEHLLSFLQFLMCGSPQAKAFLDRYWDSKNELCDLASCAVCHDAGECLLGPIETQTEDTTD
;
A
#
# COMPACT_ATOMS: atom_id res chain seq x y z
N LYS A 1 2.94 -22.86 -12.65
CA LYS A 1 2.32 -22.68 -14.00
C LYS A 1 3.21 -21.75 -14.82
N ASN A 2 3.57 -22.16 -16.04
CA ASN A 2 4.62 -21.52 -16.84
C ASN A 2 4.12 -20.20 -17.49
N LEU A 3 4.95 -19.16 -17.57
CA LEU A 3 4.60 -17.87 -18.19
C LEU A 3 4.32 -17.99 -19.71
N LYS A 4 4.92 -18.99 -20.37
CA LYS A 4 4.70 -19.33 -21.78
C LYS A 4 3.31 -19.93 -22.00
N GLU A 5 2.84 -20.77 -21.07
CA GLU A 5 1.47 -21.34 -21.09
C GLU A 5 0.38 -20.28 -20.86
N LYS A 6 0.72 -19.17 -20.20
CA LYS A 6 -0.20 -18.05 -19.96
C LYS A 6 -0.21 -17.01 -21.10
N GLY A 7 0.54 -17.23 -22.17
CA GLY A 7 0.60 -16.31 -23.32
C GLY A 7 1.32 -14.99 -23.04
N PHE A 8 2.09 -14.90 -21.94
CA PHE A 8 2.84 -13.70 -21.57
C PHE A 8 4.25 -13.65 -22.16
N LEU A 9 4.70 -14.75 -22.78
CA LEU A 9 5.98 -14.85 -23.46
C LEU A 9 5.80 -15.23 -24.91
N GLU A 10 6.56 -14.59 -25.79
CA GLU A 10 6.72 -14.93 -27.20
C GLU A 10 8.19 -15.20 -27.51
N GLU A 11 8.45 -15.98 -28.56
CA GLU A 11 9.80 -16.33 -28.99
C GLU A 11 10.12 -15.57 -30.27
N ASP A 12 11.20 -14.79 -30.27
CA ASP A 12 11.58 -13.96 -31.42
C ASP A 12 12.27 -14.78 -32.53
N ARG A 13 12.59 -14.12 -33.65
CA ARG A 13 13.24 -14.76 -34.82
C ARG A 13 14.58 -15.41 -34.49
N ASN A 14 15.24 -14.98 -33.42
CA ASN A 14 16.52 -15.50 -32.94
C ASN A 14 16.35 -16.50 -31.78
N ARG A 15 15.12 -16.96 -31.51
CA ARG A 15 14.75 -17.87 -30.42
C ARG A 15 14.94 -17.29 -29.01
N PHE A 16 14.96 -15.96 -28.86
CA PHE A 16 14.94 -15.34 -27.54
C PHE A 16 13.50 -15.17 -27.04
N LEU A 17 13.28 -15.48 -25.76
CA LEU A 17 12.02 -15.23 -25.08
C LEU A 17 11.88 -13.72 -24.79
N ARG A 18 10.75 -13.14 -25.18
CA ARG A 18 10.37 -11.76 -24.89
C ARG A 18 8.98 -11.73 -24.26
N LEU A 19 8.68 -10.67 -23.53
CA LEU A 19 7.30 -10.43 -23.08
C LEU A 19 6.43 -10.15 -24.30
N SER A 20 5.33 -10.89 -24.41
CA SER A 20 4.28 -10.55 -25.37
C SER A 20 3.61 -9.24 -24.96
N GLU A 21 2.79 -8.66 -25.82
CA GLU A 21 2.05 -7.44 -25.50
C GLU A 21 1.16 -7.58 -24.22
N PRO A 22 0.39 -8.68 -24.02
CA PRO A 22 -0.26 -8.96 -22.73
C PRO A 22 0.71 -9.05 -21.55
N GLY A 23 1.90 -9.66 -21.76
CA GLY A 23 2.95 -9.74 -20.75
C GLY A 23 3.47 -8.37 -20.34
N ASN A 24 3.70 -7.48 -21.31
CA ASN A 24 4.13 -6.11 -21.05
C ASN A 24 3.07 -5.30 -20.28
N ARG A 25 1.79 -5.41 -20.65
CA ARG A 25 0.70 -4.74 -19.92
C ARG A 25 0.64 -5.21 -18.46
N LEU A 26 0.78 -6.51 -18.22
CA LEU A 26 0.80 -7.06 -16.86
C LEU A 26 1.99 -6.53 -16.05
N THR A 27 3.21 -6.58 -16.61
CA THR A 27 4.40 -6.05 -15.94
C THR A 27 4.28 -4.55 -15.67
N HIS A 28 3.69 -3.79 -16.59
CA HIS A 28 3.46 -2.36 -16.39
C HIS A 28 2.47 -2.11 -15.24
N SER A 29 1.32 -2.80 -15.22
CA SER A 29 0.33 -2.68 -14.15
C SER A 29 0.92 -3.00 -12.78
N ILE A 30 1.67 -4.10 -12.64
CA ILE A 30 2.36 -4.47 -11.40
C ILE A 30 3.31 -3.36 -10.94
N ARG A 31 4.13 -2.83 -11.85
CA ARG A 31 5.07 -1.73 -11.53
C ARG A 31 4.33 -0.47 -11.09
N SER A 32 3.21 -0.15 -11.71
CA SER A 32 2.36 0.97 -11.32
C SER A 32 1.75 0.75 -9.94
N HIS A 33 1.23 -0.45 -9.65
CA HIS A 33 0.70 -0.81 -8.33
C HIS A 33 1.77 -0.63 -7.24
N ARG A 34 2.99 -1.10 -7.48
CA ARG A 34 4.12 -0.91 -6.58
C ARG A 34 4.35 0.56 -6.27
N HIS A 35 4.47 1.39 -7.31
CA HIS A 35 4.78 2.81 -7.15
C HIS A 35 3.69 3.57 -6.39
N ILE A 36 2.42 3.24 -6.66
CA ILE A 36 1.27 3.77 -5.93
C ILE A 36 1.36 3.40 -4.44
N MET A 37 1.63 2.12 -4.14
CA MET A 37 1.74 1.64 -2.76
C MET A 37 2.93 2.24 -2.00
N ILE A 38 4.10 2.38 -2.64
CA ILE A 38 5.26 3.05 -2.03
C ILE A 38 4.90 4.49 -1.66
N THR A 39 4.30 5.22 -2.59
CA THR A 39 3.86 6.62 -2.36
C THR A 39 2.88 6.68 -1.19
N PHE A 40 1.90 5.79 -1.13
CA PHE A 40 0.94 5.75 -0.02
C PHE A 40 1.62 5.45 1.32
N PHE A 41 2.39 4.37 1.42
CA PHE A 41 3.02 3.97 2.68
C PHE A 41 4.04 5.00 3.18
N ARG A 42 4.90 5.50 2.29
CA ARG A 42 5.96 6.44 2.66
C ARG A 42 5.44 7.86 2.85
N ASP A 43 4.70 8.38 1.87
CA ASP A 43 4.40 9.82 1.80
C ASP A 43 3.09 10.18 2.51
N VAL A 44 2.17 9.23 2.68
CA VAL A 44 0.90 9.46 3.40
C VAL A 44 0.93 8.86 4.81
N LEU A 45 1.36 7.59 4.93
CA LEU A 45 1.40 6.87 6.21
C LEU A 45 2.75 6.97 6.95
N HIS A 46 3.71 7.74 6.43
CA HIS A 46 5.04 7.98 7.05
C HIS A 46 5.73 6.69 7.54
N ILE A 47 5.51 5.58 6.84
CA ILE A 47 6.23 4.33 7.08
C ILE A 47 7.67 4.53 6.65
N ASN A 48 8.61 3.93 7.39
CA ASN A 48 10.02 3.94 7.04
C ASN A 48 10.20 3.55 5.55
N PRO A 49 11.02 4.28 4.76
CA PRO A 49 11.15 4.03 3.33
C PRO A 49 11.51 2.59 2.95
N GLU A 50 12.37 1.93 3.71
CA GLU A 50 12.75 0.52 3.47
C GLU A 50 11.55 -0.41 3.71
N GLN A 51 10.84 -0.20 4.81
CA GLN A 51 9.64 -0.98 5.13
C GLN A 51 8.51 -0.74 4.12
N ALA A 52 8.33 0.50 3.67
CA ALA A 52 7.35 0.86 2.64
C ALA A 52 7.61 0.12 1.32
N GLU A 53 8.88 0.01 0.90
CA GLU A 53 9.29 -0.76 -0.28
C GLU A 53 9.04 -2.26 -0.11
N ILE A 54 9.35 -2.81 1.07
CA ILE A 54 9.11 -4.22 1.40
C ILE A 54 7.62 -4.54 1.35
N ASP A 55 6.77 -3.72 1.95
CA ASP A 55 5.33 -3.98 2.02
C ASP A 55 4.64 -3.73 0.67
N ALA A 56 5.05 -2.70 -0.08
CA ALA A 56 4.59 -2.51 -1.45
C ALA A 56 4.94 -3.73 -2.33
N CYS A 57 6.13 -4.30 -2.17
CA CYS A 57 6.57 -5.49 -2.90
C CYS A 57 5.70 -6.73 -2.62
N LYS A 58 5.17 -6.85 -1.40
CA LYS A 58 4.28 -7.95 -1.01
C LYS A 58 2.89 -7.78 -1.59
N ILE A 59 2.40 -6.53 -1.66
CA ILE A 59 1.01 -6.20 -1.95
C ILE A 59 0.78 -5.93 -3.45
N GLU A 60 1.78 -5.51 -4.21
CA GLU A 60 1.65 -5.07 -5.62
C GLU A 60 0.98 -6.12 -6.53
N HIS A 61 1.17 -7.41 -6.24
CA HIS A 61 0.60 -8.52 -7.00
C HIS A 61 -0.76 -9.02 -6.46
N LEU A 62 -1.21 -8.50 -5.32
CA LEU A 62 -2.39 -8.97 -4.60
C LEU A 62 -3.62 -8.08 -4.82
N ILE A 63 -3.41 -6.82 -5.21
CA ILE A 63 -4.49 -5.86 -5.44
C ILE A 63 -5.02 -5.91 -6.87
N SER A 64 -6.30 -5.63 -7.04
CA SER A 64 -6.89 -5.44 -8.36
C SER A 64 -6.44 -4.11 -8.97
N THR A 65 -6.55 -4.02 -10.29
CA THR A 65 -6.34 -2.76 -11.03
C THR A 65 -7.30 -1.67 -10.55
N GLU A 66 -8.56 -2.02 -10.29
CA GLU A 66 -9.56 -1.09 -9.74
C GLU A 66 -9.10 -0.47 -8.40
N THR A 67 -8.61 -1.29 -7.46
CA THR A 67 -8.08 -0.78 -6.19
C THR A 67 -6.91 0.18 -6.41
N ALA A 68 -5.98 -0.17 -7.31
CA ALA A 68 -4.84 0.69 -7.61
C ALA A 68 -5.25 2.03 -8.26
N GLU A 69 -6.23 2.02 -9.16
CA GLU A 69 -6.76 3.22 -9.82
C GLU A 69 -7.45 4.17 -8.83
N HIS A 70 -8.29 3.64 -7.94
CA HIS A 70 -8.92 4.43 -6.90
C HIS A 70 -7.91 4.97 -5.89
N LEU A 71 -6.91 4.16 -5.50
CA LEU A 71 -5.85 4.61 -4.61
C LEU A 71 -5.02 5.72 -5.26
N LEU A 72 -4.67 5.63 -6.54
CA LEU A 72 -3.96 6.69 -7.25
C LEU A 72 -4.77 8.00 -7.26
N SER A 73 -6.07 7.91 -7.59
CA SER A 73 -6.96 9.08 -7.60
C SER A 73 -7.07 9.71 -6.20
N PHE A 74 -7.13 8.88 -5.16
CA PHE A 74 -7.14 9.33 -3.78
C PHE A 74 -5.83 10.02 -3.38
N LEU A 75 -4.67 9.46 -3.76
CA LEU A 75 -3.36 10.08 -3.53
C LEU A 75 -3.25 11.43 -4.24
N GLN A 76 -3.70 11.53 -5.49
CA GLN A 76 -3.72 12.79 -6.23
C GLN A 76 -4.56 13.85 -5.50
N PHE A 77 -5.71 13.47 -4.94
CA PHE A 77 -6.52 14.36 -4.13
C PHE A 77 -5.80 14.78 -2.84
N LEU A 78 -5.23 13.83 -2.09
CA LEU A 78 -4.52 14.15 -0.84
C LEU A 78 -3.30 15.05 -1.06
N MET A 79 -2.59 14.86 -2.18
CA MET A 79 -1.35 15.60 -2.48
C MET A 79 -1.56 16.82 -3.38
N CYS A 80 -2.81 17.20 -3.71
CA CYS A 80 -3.10 18.30 -4.63
C CYS A 80 -2.69 19.70 -4.11
N GLY A 81 -2.19 19.79 -2.87
CA GLY A 81 -1.79 21.04 -2.23
C GLY A 81 -2.97 21.89 -1.76
N SER A 82 -4.21 21.38 -1.81
CA SER A 82 -5.36 22.09 -1.25
C SER A 82 -5.23 22.22 0.28
N PRO A 83 -5.64 23.36 0.87
CA PRO A 83 -5.63 23.53 2.32
C PRO A 83 -6.46 22.48 3.05
N GLN A 84 -7.54 21.99 2.43
CA GLN A 84 -8.44 20.99 2.99
C GLN A 84 -7.75 19.62 3.08
N ALA A 85 -7.08 19.19 2.02
CA ALA A 85 -6.35 17.93 2.03
C ALA A 85 -5.19 17.97 3.04
N LYS A 86 -4.46 19.09 3.11
CA LYS A 86 -3.41 19.28 4.10
C LYS A 86 -3.96 19.24 5.53
N ALA A 87 -5.01 20.01 5.82
CA ALA A 87 -5.62 20.03 7.15
C ALA A 87 -6.17 18.66 7.58
N PHE A 88 -6.67 17.86 6.63
CA PHE A 88 -7.09 16.48 6.89
C PHE A 88 -5.91 15.61 7.33
N LEU A 89 -4.78 15.65 6.60
CA LEU A 89 -3.58 14.88 6.94
C LEU A 89 -2.96 15.33 8.27
N ASP A 90 -2.86 16.64 8.49
CA ASP A 90 -2.35 17.22 9.75
C ASP A 90 -3.19 16.71 10.94
N ARG A 91 -4.53 16.80 10.82
CA ARG A 91 -5.44 16.31 11.87
C ARG A 91 -5.32 14.81 12.10
N TYR A 92 -5.21 14.01 11.05
CA TYR A 92 -5.01 12.56 11.17
C TYR A 92 -3.75 12.27 12.01
N TRP A 93 -2.64 12.91 11.68
CA TRP A 93 -1.37 12.70 12.37
C TRP A 93 -1.36 13.21 13.81
N ASP A 94 -2.03 14.32 14.10
CA ASP A 94 -2.21 14.81 15.47
C ASP A 94 -2.99 13.81 16.34
N SER A 95 -3.94 13.08 15.75
CA SER A 95 -4.81 12.12 16.44
C SER A 95 -4.29 10.67 16.48
N LYS A 96 -3.18 10.35 15.79
CA LYS A 96 -2.75 8.96 15.53
C LYS A 96 -2.59 8.09 16.79
N ASN A 97 -2.21 8.69 17.91
CA ASN A 97 -1.95 7.99 19.17
C ASN A 97 -3.14 8.07 20.14
N GLU A 98 -4.30 8.54 19.70
CA GLU A 98 -5.51 8.49 20.52
C GLU A 98 -5.88 7.03 20.81
N LEU A 99 -6.10 6.73 22.09
CA LEU A 99 -6.48 5.39 22.54
C LEU A 99 -7.86 5.03 21.97
N CYS A 100 -7.96 3.82 21.44
CA CYS A 100 -9.21 3.29 20.93
C CYS A 100 -10.23 3.10 22.06
N ASP A 101 -11.31 3.89 22.05
CA ASP A 101 -12.51 3.61 22.82
C ASP A 101 -13.46 2.75 21.97
N LEU A 102 -13.54 1.47 22.29
CA LEU A 102 -14.35 0.50 21.54
C LEU A 102 -15.84 0.88 21.44
N ALA A 103 -16.36 1.61 22.43
CA ALA A 103 -17.76 2.04 22.45
C ALA A 103 -18.05 3.14 21.41
N SER A 104 -17.04 3.95 21.04
CA SER A 104 -17.19 5.08 20.11
C SER A 104 -16.34 4.93 18.83
N CYS A 105 -15.54 3.88 18.73
CA CYS A 105 -14.69 3.63 17.57
C CYS A 105 -15.52 3.22 16.35
N ALA A 106 -15.56 4.07 15.32
CA ALA A 106 -16.27 3.82 14.07
C ALA A 106 -15.76 2.60 13.27
N VAL A 107 -14.63 2.01 13.65
CA VAL A 107 -14.00 0.88 12.94
C VAL A 107 -14.05 -0.41 13.75
N CYS A 108 -13.70 -0.35 15.03
CA CYS A 108 -13.59 -1.54 15.88
C CYS A 108 -14.93 -1.98 16.48
N HIS A 109 -15.94 -1.11 16.48
CA HIS A 109 -17.25 -1.40 17.09
C HIS A 109 -17.86 -2.72 16.57
N ASP A 110 -17.86 -2.91 15.25
CA ASP A 110 -18.47 -4.09 14.62
C ASP A 110 -17.67 -5.38 14.87
N ALA A 111 -16.36 -5.26 15.14
CA ALA A 111 -15.51 -6.40 15.45
C ALA A 111 -15.66 -6.88 16.90
N GLY A 112 -16.25 -6.06 17.79
CA GLY A 112 -16.41 -6.39 19.22
C GLY A 112 -15.09 -6.37 20.01
N GLU A 113 -13.97 -6.02 19.38
CA GLU A 113 -12.64 -5.89 19.97
C GLU A 113 -11.76 -4.89 19.19
N CYS A 114 -10.69 -4.40 19.80
CA CYS A 114 -9.73 -3.51 19.14
C CYS A 114 -8.87 -4.28 18.12
N LEU A 115 -8.88 -3.86 16.85
CA LEU A 115 -8.12 -4.52 15.76
C LEU A 115 -6.59 -4.39 15.89
N LEU A 116 -6.10 -3.47 16.73
CA LEU A 116 -4.67 -3.34 17.02
C LEU A 116 -4.21 -4.17 18.24
N GLY A 117 -5.15 -4.87 18.90
CA GLY A 117 -4.86 -5.63 20.12
C GLY A 117 -4.52 -4.74 21.32
N PRO A 118 -4.24 -5.34 22.49
CA PRO A 118 -3.70 -4.61 23.64
C PRO A 118 -2.30 -4.07 23.30
N ILE A 119 -2.08 -2.78 23.55
CA ILE A 119 -0.76 -2.16 23.40
C ILE A 119 0.16 -2.80 24.45
N GLU A 120 1.04 -3.71 24.03
CA GLU A 120 2.19 -4.08 24.85
C GLU A 120 3.11 -2.86 24.91
N THR A 121 3.06 -2.13 26.03
CA THR A 121 4.02 -1.08 26.31
C THR A 121 5.40 -1.71 26.34
N GLN A 122 6.21 -1.44 25.32
CA GLN A 122 7.65 -1.72 25.36
C GLN A 122 8.23 -0.89 26.51
N THR A 123 8.33 -1.48 27.69
CA THR A 123 9.27 -1.02 28.70
C THR A 123 10.65 -1.26 28.10
N GLU A 124 11.32 -0.18 27.72
CA GLU A 124 12.76 -0.17 27.46
C GLU A 124 13.44 -0.79 28.68
N ASP A 125 13.84 -2.06 28.53
CA ASP A 125 14.73 -2.74 29.47
C ASP A 125 16.10 -2.09 29.30
N THR A 126 16.29 -0.96 29.98
CA THR A 126 17.61 -0.42 30.27
C THR A 126 18.22 -1.33 31.32
N THR A 127 19.01 -2.30 30.86
CA THR A 127 19.95 -3.04 31.71
C THR A 127 21.36 -2.86 31.17
N ASP A 128 22.21 -2.41 32.10
CA ASP A 128 23.66 -2.11 32.07
C ASP A 128 24.54 -2.78 31.01
#